data_AF-A0A7Y0CS43-F1
#
_entry.id   AF-A0A7Y0CS43-F1
#
_cell.length_a   1.000
_cell.length_b   1.000
_cell.length_c   1.000
_cell.angle_alpha   90.00
_cell.angle_beta   90.00
_cell.angle_gamma   90.00
#
_symmetry.space_group_name_H-M   'P 1'
#
loop_
_entity.id
_entity.type
_entity.pdbx_description
1 polymer ?
#
loop_
_entity_poly.entity_id
_entity_poly.type
_entity_poly.pdbx_seq_one_letter_code
_entity_poly.pdbx_strand_id
1 'polypeptide(L)' 'MNLKRYEDVPGLASVITVDDIAGNGFNLNISLYVAPVDDGAAPTLEQALAELEAAQEAAMESRAALETELAKWGLNT' A
#
# COMPACT_ATOMS: atom_id res chain seq x y z
N MET A 1 1.41 38.66 -22.07
CA MET A 1 1.09 38.18 -20.71
C MET A 1 1.37 36.69 -20.68
N ASN A 2 2.33 36.23 -19.87
CA ASN A 2 2.75 34.83 -19.84
C ASN A 2 1.92 34.13 -18.75
N LEU A 3 0.85 33.42 -19.15
CA LEU A 3 -0.02 32.68 -18.24
C LEU A 3 0.70 31.41 -17.81
N LYS A 4 0.97 31.24 -16.51
CA LYS A 4 1.46 29.97 -15.97
C LYS A 4 0.42 28.90 -16.23
N ARG A 5 0.83 27.80 -16.88
CA ARG A 5 0.00 26.62 -17.10
C ARG A 5 0.30 25.62 -15.99
N TYR A 6 -0.74 24.92 -15.53
CA TYR A 6 -0.59 23.74 -14.70
C TYR A 6 -0.40 22.54 -15.63
N GLU A 7 0.56 21.67 -15.31
CA GLU A 7 0.96 20.55 -16.15
C GLU A 7 1.24 19.33 -15.27
N ASP A 8 1.08 18.14 -15.84
CA ASP A 8 1.39 16.88 -15.19
C ASP A 8 2.90 16.75 -15.00
N VAL A 9 3.30 16.16 -13.88
CA VAL A 9 4.68 15.76 -13.61
C VAL A 9 4.65 14.27 -13.26
N PRO A 10 5.14 13.38 -14.15
CA PRO A 10 5.11 11.94 -13.91
C PRO A 10 5.68 11.56 -12.54
N GLY A 11 4.93 10.75 -11.78
CA GLY A 11 5.34 10.34 -10.44
C GLY A 11 5.21 11.39 -9.33
N LEU A 12 4.75 12.61 -9.64
CA LEU A 12 4.70 13.71 -8.67
C LEU A 12 3.37 14.46 -8.64
N ALA A 13 2.81 14.83 -9.80
CA ALA A 13 1.62 15.66 -9.90
C ALA A 13 0.81 15.33 -11.15
N SER A 14 -0.52 15.48 -11.05
CA SER A 14 -1.44 15.30 -12.17
C SER A 14 -2.55 16.36 -12.09
N VAL A 15 -2.94 16.91 -13.23
CA VAL A 15 -4.00 17.90 -13.40
C VAL A 15 -5.30 17.17 -13.69
N ILE A 16 -6.17 17.12 -12.69
CA ILE A 16 -7.35 16.27 -12.68
C ILE A 16 -8.64 17.10 -12.74
N THR A 17 -9.66 16.58 -13.42
CA THR A 17 -10.98 17.24 -13.47
C THR A 17 -11.80 16.93 -12.23
N VAL A 18 -12.83 17.75 -11.96
CA VAL A 18 -13.76 17.48 -10.85
C VAL A 18 -14.55 16.19 -11.09
N ASP A 19 -14.81 15.82 -12.35
CA ASP A 19 -15.53 14.59 -12.69
C ASP A 19 -14.69 13.35 -12.37
N ASP A 20 -13.37 13.38 -12.61
CA ASP A 20 -12.45 12.30 -12.21
C ASP A 20 -12.43 12.12 -10.68
N ILE A 21 -12.44 13.24 -9.95
CA ILE A 21 -12.50 13.24 -8.48
C ILE A 21 -13.83 12.62 -8.00
N ALA A 22 -14.94 12.97 -8.66
CA ALA A 22 -16.24 12.39 -8.36
C ALA A 22 -16.28 10.87 -8.64
N GLY A 23 -15.64 10.42 -9.73
CA GLY A 23 -15.47 8.99 -10.04
C GLY A 23 -14.73 8.21 -8.96
N ASN A 24 -13.80 8.86 -8.26
CA ASN A 24 -13.09 8.33 -7.10
C ASN A 24 -13.81 8.59 -5.75
N GLY A 25 -15.10 8.94 -5.77
CA GLY A 25 -15.89 9.17 -4.55
C GLY A 25 -15.43 10.39 -3.75
N PHE A 26 -14.89 11.41 -4.44
CA PHE A 26 -14.25 12.59 -3.84
C PHE A 26 -13.07 12.27 -2.92
N ASN A 27 -12.46 11.09 -3.08
CA ASN A 27 -11.25 10.72 -2.36
C ASN A 27 -10.05 11.43 -2.99
N LEU A 28 -9.36 12.27 -2.22
CA LEU A 28 -8.21 13.05 -2.68
C LEU A 28 -6.86 12.37 -2.40
N ASN A 29 -6.86 11.07 -2.11
CA ASN A 29 -5.61 10.32 -1.98
C ASN A 29 -4.83 10.36 -3.30
N ILE A 30 -3.61 10.89 -3.23
CA ILE A 30 -2.76 11.16 -4.40
C ILE A 30 -2.48 9.91 -5.25
N SER A 31 -2.43 8.73 -4.62
CA SER A 31 -2.18 7.45 -5.30
C SER A 31 -3.29 7.07 -6.30
N LEU A 32 -4.45 7.71 -6.24
CA LEU A 32 -5.53 7.52 -7.20
C LEU A 32 -5.35 8.33 -8.49
N TYR A 33 -4.44 9.32 -8.47
CA TYR A 33 -4.30 10.32 -9.54
C TYR A 33 -2.88 10.41 -10.10
N VAL A 34 -1.89 9.99 -9.32
CA VAL A 34 -0.49 9.98 -9.70
C VAL A 34 0.00 8.54 -9.64
N ALA A 35 0.29 7.97 -10.81
CA ALA A 35 0.96 6.68 -10.88
C ALA A 35 2.36 6.81 -10.26
N PRO A 36 2.77 5.88 -9.39
CA PRO A 36 4.14 5.84 -8.90
C PRO A 36 5.10 5.64 -10.08
N VAL A 37 6.29 6.20 -9.97
CA VAL A 37 7.36 5.90 -10.93
C VAL A 37 7.73 4.43 -10.76
N ASP A 38 7.64 3.66 -11.84
CA ASP A 38 8.19 2.30 -11.87
C ASP A 38 9.73 2.43 -11.87
N ASP A 39 10.34 2.16 -10.74
CA ASP A 39 11.79 2.11 -10.55
C ASP A 39 12.37 0.72 -10.86
N GLY A 40 11.53 -0.22 -11.33
CA GLY A 40 11.91 -1.60 -11.58
C GLY A 40 12.19 -2.40 -10.31
N ALA A 41 11.89 -1.86 -9.12
CA ALA A 41 12.11 -2.52 -7.84
C ALA A 41 10.90 -3.33 -7.34
N ALA A 42 9.79 -3.36 -8.09
CA ALA A 42 8.64 -4.17 -7.73
C ALA A 42 8.95 -5.67 -7.83
N PRO A 43 8.58 -6.49 -6.82
CA PRO A 43 8.73 -7.93 -6.90
C PRO A 43 7.86 -8.51 -8.03
N THR A 44 8.26 -9.64 -8.59
CA THR A 44 7.36 -10.39 -9.47
C THR A 44 6.15 -10.89 -8.67
N LEU A 45 5.06 -11.24 -9.36
CA LEU A 45 3.87 -11.78 -8.70
C LEU A 45 4.22 -13.04 -7.89
N GLU A 46 5.06 -13.91 -8.44
CA GLU A 46 5.50 -15.14 -7.77
C GLU A 46 6.32 -14.83 -6.52
N GLN A 47 7.21 -13.83 -6.58
CA GLN A 47 7.98 -13.38 -5.41
C GLN A 47 7.07 -12.79 -4.34
N ALA A 48 6.13 -11.92 -4.73
CA ALA A 48 5.20 -11.29 -3.81
C ALA A 48 4.30 -12.32 -3.11
N LEU A 49 3.86 -13.36 -3.82
CA LEU A 49 3.08 -14.45 -3.25
C LEU A 49 3.91 -15.30 -2.27
N ALA A 50 5.14 -15.66 -2.64
CA ALA A 50 6.03 -16.41 -1.76
C ALA A 50 6.38 -15.62 -0.48
N GLU A 51 6.61 -14.31 -0.60
CA GLU A 51 6.84 -13.43 0.55
C GLU A 51 5.60 -13.31 1.45
N LEU A 52 4.40 -13.24 0.86
CA LEU A 52 3.14 -13.20 1.59
C LEU A 52 2.91 -14.50 2.37
N GLU A 53 3.13 -15.65 1.75
CA GLU A 53 3.02 -16.97 2.39
C GLU A 53 4.01 -17.07 3.57
N ALA A 54 5.28 -16.71 3.36
CA ALA A 54 6.29 -16.72 4.41
C ALA A 54 5.94 -15.77 5.58
N ALA A 55 5.42 -14.57 5.28
CA ALA A 55 4.99 -13.62 6.30
C ALA A 55 3.80 -14.15 7.10
N GLN A 56 2.86 -14.84 6.44
CA GLN A 56 1.73 -15.48 7.10
C GLN A 56 2.19 -16.60 8.05
N GLU A 57 3.07 -17.49 7.60
CA GLU A 57 3.62 -18.56 8.42
C GLU A 57 4.33 -18.00 9.65
N ALA A 58 5.20 -17.01 9.46
CA ALA A 58 5.92 -16.36 10.56
C ALA A 58 4.96 -15.69 11.58
N ALA A 59 3.86 -15.11 11.11
CA ALA A 59 2.84 -14.52 11.98
C ALA A 59 2.12 -15.60 12.80
N MET A 60 1.79 -16.75 12.19
CA MET A 60 1.17 -17.88 12.88
C MET A 60 2.11 -18.49 13.92
N GLU A 61 3.39 -18.67 13.60
CA GLU A 61 4.40 -19.16 14.54
C GLU A 61 4.57 -18.20 15.73
N SER A 62 4.68 -16.90 15.44
CA SER A 62 4.80 -15.85 16.47
C SER A 62 3.58 -15.84 17.39
N ARG A 63 2.38 -16.06 16.83
CA ARG A 63 1.14 -16.16 17.61
C ARG A 63 1.15 -17.38 18.51
N ALA A 64 1.52 -18.56 18.00
CA ALA A 64 1.59 -19.79 18.78
C ALA A 64 2.62 -19.69 19.92
N ALA A 65 3.77 -19.06 19.66
CA ALA A 65 4.79 -18.79 20.66
C ALA A 65 4.25 -17.87 21.77
N LEU A 66 3.57 -16.79 21.39
CA LEU A 66 2.92 -15.87 22.34
C LEU A 66 1.89 -16.61 23.21
N GLU A 67 1.03 -17.42 22.61
CA GLU A 67 0.01 -18.20 23.34
C GLU A 67 0.65 -19.18 24.32
N THR A 68 1.76 -19.82 23.93
CA THR A 68 2.54 -20.70 24.80
C THR A 68 3.08 -19.94 26.00
N GLU A 69 3.65 -18.74 25.80
CA GLU A 69 4.11 -17.90 26.91
C GLU A 69 2.94 -17.49 27.80
N LEU A 70 1.85 -16.95 27.25
CA LEU A 70 0.68 -16.54 28.04
C LEU A 70 0.12 -17.68 28.89
N ALA A 71 0.08 -18.90 28.38
CA ALA A 71 -0.35 -20.08 29.13
C ALA A 71 0.54 -20.36 30.36
N LYS A 72 1.86 -20.15 30.27
CA LYS A 72 2.76 -20.29 31.42
C LYS A 72 2.41 -19.35 32.58
N TRP A 73 1.90 -18.17 32.24
CA TRP A 73 1.48 -17.15 33.21
C TRP A 73 0.01 -17.23 33.59
N GLY A 74 -0.76 -18.18 33.03
CA GLY A 74 -2.20 -18.30 33.25
C GLY A 74 -3.03 -17.17 32.63
N LEU A 75 -2.52 -16.54 31.57
CA LEU A 75 -3.11 -15.37 30.92
C LEU A 75 -3.84 -15.70 29.59
N ASN A 76 -4.02 -16.98 29.25
CA ASN A 76 -4.76 -17.40 28.06
C ASN A 76 -6.26 -17.59 28.34
N THR A 77 -6.94 -16.57 28.87
CA THR A 77 -8.40 -16.62 29.10
C THR A 77 -9.20 -16.27 27.87
#